data_AF-A0A9D8TN21-F1
#
_entry.id   AF-A0A9D8TN21-F1
#
_cell.length_a   1.000
_cell.length_b   1.000
_cell.length_c   1.000
_cell.angle_alpha   90.00
_cell.angle_beta   90.00
_cell.angle_gamma   90.00
#
_symmetry.space_group_name_H-M   'P 1'
#
loop_
_entity.id
_entity.type
_entity.pdbx_description
1 polymer ?
#
loop_
_entity_poly.entity_id
_entity_poly.type
_entity_poly.pdbx_seq_one_letter_code
_entity_poly.pdbx_strand_id
1 'polypeptide(L)' 'MSFLTDFLFGKEKCVTPYNPEEEEPVLRIGICTGEKVAGFSSLRNGRFREVMLITSDADMDEFCRRYAVDRDRIREITAG' A
#
# COMPACT_ATOMS: atom_id res chain seq x y z
N MET A 1 27.76 10.87 -4.31
CA MET A 1 26.84 10.39 -3.26
C MET A 1 26.28 9.07 -3.75
N SER A 2 26.86 8.00 -3.24
CA SER A 2 26.67 6.62 -3.71
C SER A 2 25.55 5.98 -2.88
N PHE A 3 24.33 6.08 -3.37
CA PHE A 3 23.15 5.32 -2.95
C PHE A 3 22.28 5.30 -4.22
N LEU A 4 22.03 4.23 -4.94
CA LEU A 4 21.74 2.87 -4.54
C LEU A 4 22.24 1.91 -5.63
N THR A 5 23.01 0.91 -5.24
CA THR A 5 23.01 -0.37 -5.95
C THR A 5 22.04 -1.32 -5.22
N ASP A 6 21.48 -2.24 -6.01
CA ASP A 6 20.87 -3.51 -5.59
C ASP A 6 19.41 -3.47 -5.12
N PHE A 7 18.47 -3.88 -5.99
CA PHE A 7 17.98 -5.27 -5.95
C PHE A 7 16.99 -5.55 -7.10
N LEU A 8 17.41 -6.46 -7.96
CA LEU A 8 16.58 -7.17 -8.94
C LEU A 8 15.42 -7.86 -8.21
N PHE A 9 14.17 -7.47 -8.46
CA PHE A 9 13.04 -8.32 -8.11
C PHE A 9 11.99 -8.33 -9.22
N GLY A 10 11.70 -9.56 -9.66
CA GLY A 10 10.99 -9.87 -10.87
C GLY A 10 9.52 -9.44 -10.89
N LYS A 11 9.04 -9.33 -12.12
CA LYS A 11 7.64 -9.15 -12.52
C LYS A 11 7.10 -7.77 -12.17
N GLU A 12 7.29 -6.88 -13.14
CA GLU A 12 6.53 -5.66 -13.34
C GLU A 12 5.04 -6.01 -13.43
N LYS A 13 4.37 -6.19 -12.28
CA LYS A 13 2.98 -5.79 -12.15
C LYS A 13 3.03 -4.28 -12.37
N CYS A 14 2.52 -3.81 -13.50
CA CYS A 14 2.43 -2.41 -13.87
C CYS A 14 2.04 -1.58 -12.64
N VAL A 15 3.02 -0.95 -11.99
CA VAL A 15 2.77 -0.12 -10.82
C VAL A 15 2.03 1.07 -11.37
N THR A 16 0.72 1.11 -11.16
CA THR A 16 -0.05 2.31 -11.49
C THR A 16 0.53 3.44 -10.66
N PRO A 17 0.89 4.57 -11.28
CA PRO A 17 1.43 5.71 -10.55
C PRO A 17 0.41 6.11 -9.50
N TYR A 18 0.83 6.04 -8.24
CA TYR A 18 0.08 6.53 -7.10
C TYR A 18 0.23 8.04 -7.04
N ASN A 19 -0.88 8.77 -7.04
CA ASN A 19 -0.86 10.22 -6.89
C ASN A 19 -1.18 10.60 -5.44
N PRO A 20 -0.21 11.05 -4.62
CA PRO A 20 -0.44 11.39 -3.22
C PRO A 20 -1.38 12.58 -3.00
N GLU A 21 -1.69 13.34 -4.05
CA GLU A 21 -2.64 14.46 -4.01
C GLU A 21 -4.08 14.04 -4.33
N GLU A 22 -4.26 12.92 -5.04
CA GLU A 22 -5.57 12.43 -5.48
C GLU A 22 -5.97 11.12 -4.79
N GLU A 23 -5.01 10.41 -4.23
CA GLU A 23 -5.16 9.10 -3.60
C GLU A 23 -4.50 9.12 -2.21
N GLU A 24 -5.20 8.59 -1.21
CA GLU A 24 -4.68 8.34 0.14
C GLU A 24 -4.37 6.84 0.30
N PRO A 25 -3.22 6.46 0.91
CA PRO A 25 -2.93 5.06 1.19
C PRO A 25 -3.79 4.62 2.36
N VAL A 26 -4.51 3.52 2.19
CA VAL A 26 -5.48 3.01 3.17
C VAL A 26 -5.21 1.54 3.42
N LEU A 27 -5.20 1.16 4.69
CA LEU A 27 -5.09 -0.22 5.14
C LEU A 27 -6.44 -0.66 5.69
N ARG A 28 -7.15 -1.54 4.98
CA ARG A 28 -8.37 -2.16 5.52
C ARG A 28 -8.03 -3.35 6.38
N ILE A 29 -8.61 -3.44 7.57
CA ILE A 29 -8.46 -4.58 8.47
C ILE A 29 -9.84 -5.21 8.63
N GLY A 30 -10.03 -6.42 8.11
CA GLY A 30 -11.27 -7.15 8.29
C GLY A 30 -11.40 -7.62 9.73
N ILE A 31 -12.48 -7.25 10.43
CA ILE A 31 -12.70 -7.74 11.81
C ILE A 31 -12.98 -9.24 11.86
N CYS A 32 -13.53 -9.79 10.77
CA CYS A 32 -14.03 -11.16 10.73
C CYS A 32 -12.91 -12.19 10.56
N THR A 33 -11.90 -11.87 9.73
CA THR A 33 -10.79 -12.79 9.40
C THR A 33 -9.44 -12.28 9.89
N GLY A 34 -9.34 -11.01 10.31
CA GLY A 34 -8.07 -10.37 10.69
C GLY A 34 -7.17 -10.03 9.49
N GLU A 35 -7.66 -10.23 8.26
CA GLU A 35 -6.90 -9.95 7.04
C GLU A 35 -6.75 -8.43 6.85
N LYS A 36 -5.51 -7.99 6.60
CA LYS A 36 -5.23 -6.59 6.30
C LYS A 36 -5.00 -6.43 4.80
N VAL A 37 -5.64 -5.48 4.17
CA VAL A 37 -5.54 -5.20 2.73
C VAL A 37 -5.03 -3.77 2.56
N ALA A 38 -3.81 -3.62 2.05
CA ALA A 38 -3.27 -2.34 1.65
C ALA A 38 -3.81 -1.94 0.27
N GLY A 39 -4.20 -0.70 0.18
CA GLY A 39 -4.81 -0.13 -1.00
C GLY A 39 -4.68 1.38 -1.04
N PHE A 40 -5.28 1.95 -2.07
CA PHE A 40 -5.37 3.39 -2.23
C PHE A 40 -6.83 3.78 -2.34
N SER A 41 -7.26 4.73 -1.52
CA SER A 41 -8.56 5.34 -1.65
C SER A 41 -8.41 6.61 -2.46
N SER A 42 -9.12 6.69 -3.58
CA SER A 42 -9.18 7.91 -4.37
C SER A 42 -9.98 8.97 -3.60
N LEU A 43 -9.35 10.09 -3.25
CA LEU A 43 -9.97 11.23 -2.58
C LEU A 43 -11.09 11.86 -3.42
N ARG A 44 -10.98 11.72 -4.75
CA ARG A 44 -11.92 12.33 -5.71
C ARG A 44 -13.27 11.61 -5.83
N ASN A 45 -13.28 10.28 -5.72
CA ASN A 45 -14.48 9.46 -5.94
C ASN A 45 -14.78 8.49 -4.79
N GLY A 46 -13.93 8.44 -3.75
CA GLY A 46 -14.06 7.51 -2.62
C GLY A 46 -13.84 6.04 -2.99
N ARG A 47 -13.31 5.74 -4.17
CA ARG A 47 -13.08 4.37 -4.63
C ARG A 47 -11.81 3.84 -4.01
N PHE A 48 -11.96 2.78 -3.23
CA PHE A 48 -10.83 2.01 -2.72
C PHE A 48 -10.32 1.02 -3.76
N ARG A 49 -9.02 1.04 -4.01
CA ARG A 49 -8.29 0.12 -4.87
C ARG A 49 -7.41 -0.78 -4.01
N GLU A 50 -7.76 -2.05 -3.97
CA GLU A 50 -6.98 -3.10 -3.32
C GLU A 50 -5.75 -3.41 -4.17
N VAL A 51 -4.55 -3.20 -3.62
CA VAL A 51 -3.31 -3.46 -4.35
C VAL A 51 -2.50 -4.61 -3.77
N MET A 52 -2.53 -4.80 -2.44
CA MET A 52 -1.72 -5.80 -1.76
C MET A 52 -2.41 -6.31 -0.50
N LEU A 53 -2.30 -7.62 -0.24
CA LEU A 53 -2.70 -8.22 1.03
C LEU A 53 -1.52 -8.16 1.99
N ILE A 54 -1.73 -7.60 3.17
CA ILE A 54 -0.75 -7.49 4.23
C ILE A 54 -1.10 -8.53 5.30
N THR A 55 -0.30 -9.59 5.38
CA THR A 55 -0.47 -10.64 6.39
C THR A 55 0.55 -10.51 7.51
N SER A 56 1.71 -9.96 7.19
CA SER A 56 2.87 -9.82 8.07
C SER A 56 3.46 -8.40 8.00
N ASP A 57 4.22 -7.99 9.00
CA ASP A 57 4.98 -6.72 8.94
C ASP A 57 5.92 -6.64 7.74
N ALA A 58 6.44 -7.78 7.28
CA ALA A 58 7.26 -7.85 6.06
C ALA A 58 6.50 -7.41 4.81
N ASP A 59 5.21 -7.78 4.69
CA ASP A 59 4.36 -7.33 3.57
C ASP A 59 4.11 -5.83 3.65
N MET A 60 3.98 -5.28 4.87
CA MET A 60 3.83 -3.84 5.08
C MET A 60 5.08 -3.08 4.66
N ASP A 61 6.26 -3.57 5.06
CA ASP A 61 7.55 -3.02 4.63
C ASP A 61 7.71 -3.09 3.10
N GLU A 62 7.29 -4.19 2.47
CA GLU A 62 7.28 -4.31 1.02
C GLU A 62 6.38 -3.26 0.39
N PHE A 63 5.16 -3.09 0.90
CA PHE A 63 4.22 -2.08 0.41
C PHE A 63 4.80 -0.66 0.51
N CYS A 64 5.33 -0.29 1.69
CA CYS A 64 5.95 1.02 1.91
C CYS A 64 7.12 1.27 0.95
N ARG A 65 7.99 0.26 0.75
CA ARG A 65 9.14 0.37 -0.18
C ARG A 65 8.69 0.40 -1.64
N ARG A 66 7.68 -0.38 -2.00
CA ARG A 66 7.19 -0.54 -3.37
C ARG A 66 6.50 0.72 -3.88
N TYR A 67 5.78 1.40 -3.01
CA TYR A 67 5.01 2.60 -3.35
C TYR A 67 5.60 3.89 -2.77
N ALA A 68 6.77 3.80 -2.11
CA ALA A 68 7.43 4.91 -1.42
C ALA A 68 6.47 5.69 -0.49
N VAL A 69 5.60 4.96 0.21
CA VAL A 69 4.63 5.51 1.17
C VAL A 69 5.14 5.29 2.58
N ASP A 70 5.07 6.35 3.39
CA ASP A 70 5.35 6.25 4.82
C ASP A 70 4.22 5.52 5.54
N ARG A 71 4.59 4.64 6.48
CA ARG A 71 3.64 3.93 7.34
C ARG A 71 2.71 4.90 8.08
N ASP A 72 3.23 6.06 8.49
CA ASP A 72 2.47 7.12 9.16
C ASP A 72 1.41 7.79 8.28
N ARG A 73 1.54 7.71 6.95
CA ARG A 73 0.53 8.23 6.01
C ARG A 73 -0.58 7.23 5.74
N ILE A 74 -0.37 5.95 6.06
CA ILE A 74 -1.33 4.88 5.81
C ILE A 74 -2.49 5.04 6.79
N ARG A 75 -3.69 5.29 6.26
CA ARG A 75 -4.90 5.37 7.05
C ARG A 75 -5.44 3.97 7.31
N GLU A 76 -5.44 3.55 8.57
CA GLU A 76 -6.02 2.28 8.98
C GLU A 76 -7.55 2.40 9.09
N ILE A 77 -8.28 1.53 8.39
CA ILE A 77 -9.73 1.41 8.49
C ILE A 77 -10.11 0.00 8.89
N THR A 78 -10.93 -0.13 9.92
CA THR A 78 -11.42 -1.42 10.38
C THR A 78 -12.76 -1.71 9.71
N ALA A 79 -12.80 -2.70 8.81
CA ALA A 79 -14.01 -3.10 8.09
C ALA A 79 -14.78 -4.15 8.89
N GLY A 80 -16.00 -3.76 9.30
CA GLY A 80 -16.94 -4.55 10.09
C GLY A 80 -17.81 -5.50 9.27
#